data_AF-A0A8W8KQN4-F1
#
_entry.id   AF-A0A8W8KQN4-F1
#
_cell.length_a   1.000
_cell.length_b   1.000
_cell.length_c   1.000
_cell.angle_alpha   90.00
_cell.angle_beta   90.00
_cell.angle_gamma   90.00
#
_symmetry.space_group_name_H-M   'P 1'
#
loop_
_entity.id
_entity.type
_entity.pdbx_description
1 polymer ?
#
loop_
_entity_poly.entity_id
_entity_poly.type
_entity_poly.pdbx_seq_one_letter_code
_entity_poly.pdbx_strand_id
1 'polypeptide(L)'
;ALLGYATTIIPKKVTYYVSSILFAVFGLKMLKEGYEMSPDEGQEEYEEVQADLKKREEELEKENRPVEDIETGIIRSPGRRWFHGILGTIFLQAFTLTFLAEWGDRSQITTIVLAAREDVIGVIIGGTLGHAICTGIAVLGGRIVAQKISVRTVTLIGGVVFLVFALSAFLLPVHDI
;
A
#
# COMPACT_ATOMS: atom_id res chain seq x y z
N ALA A 1 -24.94 9.55 2.32
CA ALA A 1 -25.55 10.65 3.08
C ALA A 1 -24.60 11.23 4.13
N LEU A 2 -24.03 10.42 5.03
CA LEU A 2 -23.18 10.90 6.14
C LEU A 2 -21.83 11.53 5.71
N LEU A 3 -21.10 10.90 4.78
CA LEU A 3 -19.84 11.46 4.25
C LEU A 3 -20.04 12.76 3.45
N GLY A 4 -21.13 12.85 2.68
CA GLY A 4 -21.51 14.07 1.96
C GLY A 4 -21.99 15.20 2.88
N TYR A 5 -22.41 14.89 4.11
CA TYR A 5 -22.74 15.87 5.15
C TYR A 5 -21.49 16.27 5.97
N ALA A 6 -20.52 15.36 6.13
CA ALA A 6 -19.23 15.68 6.74
C ALA A 6 -18.44 16.71 5.91
N THR A 7 -18.49 16.63 4.58
CA THR A 7 -17.85 17.61 3.69
C THR A 7 -18.49 19.00 3.74
N THR A 8 -19.75 19.12 4.19
CA THR A 8 -20.42 20.42 4.39
C THR A 8 -20.15 21.01 5.77
N ILE A 9 -19.69 20.21 6.74
CA ILE A 9 -19.41 20.67 8.11
C ILE A 9 -17.99 21.20 8.26
N ILE A 10 -17.01 20.65 7.55
CA ILE A 10 -15.61 21.03 7.74
C ILE A 10 -15.32 22.32 6.95
N PRO A 11 -15.02 23.45 7.62
CA PRO A 11 -14.71 24.69 6.90
C PRO A 11 -13.38 24.52 6.15
N LYS A 12 -13.35 24.88 4.87
CA LYS A 12 -12.14 24.78 4.01
C LYS A 12 -10.90 25.42 4.65
N LYS A 13 -11.08 26.55 5.35
CA LYS A 13 -10.02 27.24 6.10
C LYS A 13 -9.43 26.37 7.21
N VAL A 14 -10.28 25.65 7.95
CA VAL A 14 -9.83 24.75 9.03
C VAL A 14 -9.06 23.58 8.44
N THR A 15 -9.58 22.92 7.40
CA THR A 15 -8.88 21.82 6.71
C THR A 15 -7.50 22.26 6.24
N TYR A 16 -7.40 23.47 5.69
CA TYR A 16 -6.18 24.02 5.14
C TYR A 16 -5.09 24.29 6.19
N TYR A 17 -5.44 24.96 7.29
CA TYR A 17 -4.49 25.19 8.39
C TYR A 17 -4.11 23.88 9.06
N VAL A 18 -5.07 22.98 9.28
CA VAL A 18 -4.80 21.67 9.87
C VAL A 18 -3.87 20.85 8.98
N SER A 19 -4.11 20.78 7.67
CA SER A 19 -3.22 20.06 6.74
C SER A 19 -1.83 20.67 6.68
N SER A 20 -1.72 22.00 6.72
CA SER A 20 -0.42 22.69 6.69
C SER A 20 0.42 22.38 7.93
N ILE A 21 -0.20 22.45 9.11
CA ILE A 21 0.46 22.09 10.38
C ILE A 21 0.83 20.61 10.37
N LEU A 22 -0.08 19.75 9.91
CA LEU A 22 0.14 18.30 9.84
C LEU A 22 1.34 17.97 8.95
N PHE A 23 1.39 18.53 7.74
CA PHE A 23 2.52 18.35 6.82
C PHE A 23 3.82 18.92 7.38
N ALA A 24 3.80 20.06 8.06
CA ALA A 24 5.00 20.62 8.70
C ALA A 24 5.54 19.69 9.79
N VAL A 25 4.66 19.19 10.67
CA VAL A 25 5.03 18.30 11.78
C VAL A 25 5.57 16.96 11.24
N PHE A 26 4.88 16.34 10.29
CA PHE A 26 5.36 15.09 9.68
C PHE A 26 6.67 15.31 8.91
N GLY A 27 6.78 16.40 8.15
CA GLY A 27 7.99 16.73 7.41
C GLY A 27 9.21 16.87 8.30
N LEU A 28 9.11 17.66 9.38
CA LEU A 28 10.18 17.83 10.36
C LEU A 28 10.50 16.52 11.09
N LYS A 29 9.49 15.75 11.48
CA LYS A 29 9.68 14.45 12.12
C LYS A 29 10.44 13.49 11.21
N MET A 30 10.01 13.34 9.95
CA MET A 30 10.66 12.46 8.98
C MET A 30 12.09 12.90 8.68
N LEU A 31 12.36 14.20 8.58
CA LEU A 31 13.74 14.67 8.43
C LEU A 31 14.60 14.28 9.62
N LYS A 32 14.12 14.53 10.85
CA LYS A 32 14.85 14.14 12.06
C LYS A 32 15.13 12.62 12.08
N GLU A 33 14.12 11.82 11.81
CA GLU A 33 14.20 10.36 11.77
C GLU A 33 15.22 9.91 10.72
N GLY A 34 15.14 10.44 9.49
CA GLY A 34 16.10 10.14 8.42
C GLY A 34 17.52 10.64 8.68
N TYR A 35 17.72 11.68 9.50
CA TYR A 35 19.06 12.11 9.91
C TYR A 35 19.66 11.19 10.98
N GLU A 36 18.84 10.72 11.91
CA GLU A 36 19.23 9.80 13.00
C GLU A 36 19.42 8.35 12.53
N MET A 37 18.75 7.94 11.44
CA MET A 37 18.93 6.61 10.82
C MET A 37 20.37 6.39 10.34
N SER A 38 20.91 5.23 10.68
CA SER A 38 22.22 4.82 10.16
C SER A 38 22.11 4.45 8.67
N PRO A 39 23.19 4.52 7.89
CA PRO A 39 23.17 4.15 6.47
C PRO A 39 22.75 2.70 6.21
N ASP A 40 23.04 1.80 7.15
CA ASP A 40 22.90 0.35 6.99
C ASP A 40 21.60 -0.22 7.60
N GLU A 41 20.94 0.51 8.52
CA GLU A 41 19.70 0.09 9.19
C GLU A 41 18.57 -0.28 8.22
N GLY A 42 18.41 0.49 7.13
CA GLY A 42 17.41 0.17 6.11
C GLY A 42 17.72 -1.10 5.30
N GLN A 43 18.99 -1.49 5.21
CA GLN A 43 19.40 -2.73 4.55
C GLN A 43 19.20 -3.92 5.51
N GLU A 44 19.51 -3.75 6.79
CA GLU A 44 19.25 -4.75 7.84
C GLU A 44 17.77 -5.08 7.97
N GLU A 45 16.89 -4.06 8.01
CA GLU A 45 15.43 -4.28 8.04
C GLU A 45 14.94 -5.05 6.81
N TYR A 46 15.45 -4.73 5.62
CA TYR A 46 15.06 -5.40 4.39
C TYR A 46 15.50 -6.88 4.37
N GLU A 47 16.72 -7.15 4.84
CA GLU A 47 17.26 -8.50 4.97
C GLU A 47 16.50 -9.33 6.01
N GLU A 48 16.13 -8.73 7.15
CA GLU A 48 15.29 -9.35 8.17
C GLU A 48 13.93 -9.74 7.61
N VAL A 49 13.25 -8.84 6.89
CA VAL A 49 11.97 -9.12 6.24
C VAL A 49 12.10 -10.24 5.20
N GLN A 50 13.16 -10.25 4.38
CA GLN A 50 13.39 -11.33 3.44
C GLN A 50 13.62 -12.68 4.13
N ALA A 51 14.38 -12.69 5.23
CA ALA A 51 14.63 -13.89 6.01
C ALA A 51 13.34 -14.43 6.65
N ASP A 52 12.49 -13.55 7.21
CA ASP A 52 11.19 -13.95 7.75
C ASP A 52 10.26 -14.53 6.68
N LEU A 53 10.16 -13.88 5.52
CA LEU A 53 9.36 -14.38 4.40
C LEU A 53 9.85 -15.75 3.90
N LYS A 54 11.17 -15.92 3.76
CA LYS A 54 11.78 -17.20 3.36
C LYS A 54 11.54 -18.29 4.40
N LYS A 55 11.68 -17.97 5.69
CA LYS A 55 11.38 -18.90 6.77
C LYS A 55 9.91 -19.34 6.74
N ARG A 56 8.99 -18.39 6.53
CA ARG A 56 7.56 -18.67 6.36
C ARG A 56 7.31 -19.59 5.16
N GLU A 57 7.97 -19.35 4.03
CA GLU A 57 7.90 -20.20 2.83
C GLU A 57 8.42 -21.62 3.11
N GLU A 58 9.54 -21.77 3.81
CA GLU A 58 10.10 -23.07 4.20
C GLU A 58 9.22 -23.83 5.21
N GLU A 59 8.63 -23.13 6.19
CA GLU A 59 7.65 -23.71 7.13
C GLU A 59 6.42 -24.21 6.38
N LEU A 60 5.95 -23.43 5.41
CA LEU A 60 4.82 -23.77 4.56
C LEU A 60 5.14 -24.95 3.63
N GLU A 61 6.36 -25.07 3.09
CA GLU A 61 6.78 -26.24 2.32
C GLU A 61 6.86 -27.50 3.19
N LYS A 62 7.34 -27.38 4.43
CA LYS A 62 7.45 -28.51 5.38
C LYS A 62 6.08 -29.05 5.80
N GLU A 63 5.13 -28.17 6.06
CA GLU A 63 3.72 -28.55 6.32
C GLU A 63 3.11 -29.31 5.12
N ASN A 64 3.62 -29.04 3.92
CA ASN A 64 3.15 -29.59 2.67
C ASN A 64 3.90 -30.81 2.15
N ARG A 65 4.88 -31.35 2.89
CA ARG A 65 5.50 -32.60 2.47
C ARG A 65 4.59 -33.77 2.80
N PRO A 66 4.46 -34.77 1.92
CA PRO A 66 3.78 -36.01 2.25
C PRO A 66 4.45 -36.62 3.48
N VAL A 67 3.68 -36.81 4.54
CA VAL A 67 4.17 -37.51 5.73
C VAL A 67 3.98 -38.99 5.45
N GLU A 68 5.10 -39.69 5.28
CA GLU A 68 5.13 -41.15 5.20
C GLU A 68 5.01 -41.71 6.62
N ASP A 69 3.87 -42.33 6.91
CA ASP A 69 3.64 -42.97 8.19
C ASP A 69 4.39 -44.30 8.22
N ILE A 70 5.53 -44.32 8.93
CA ILE A 70 6.48 -45.44 8.98
C ILE A 70 5.82 -46.71 9.55
N GLU A 71 4.78 -46.58 10.38
CA GLU A 71 4.08 -47.72 10.97
C GLU A 71 3.03 -48.35 10.03
N THR A 72 2.49 -47.59 9.08
CA THR A 72 1.39 -48.05 8.21
C THR A 72 1.74 -48.12 6.73
N GLY A 73 2.88 -47.56 6.31
CA GLY A 73 3.29 -47.48 4.90
C GLY A 73 2.38 -46.61 4.03
N ILE A 74 1.46 -45.86 4.66
CA ILE A 74 0.49 -45.00 3.97
C ILE A 74 1.11 -43.61 3.80
N ILE A 75 1.30 -43.20 2.54
CA ILE A 75 1.66 -41.83 2.20
C ILE A 75 0.42 -40.96 2.34
N ARG A 76 0.35 -40.11 3.37
CA ARG A 76 -0.69 -39.08 3.47
C ARG A 76 -0.27 -37.88 2.61
N SER A 77 -0.90 -37.75 1.45
CA SER A 77 -0.78 -36.54 0.62
C SER A 77 -1.40 -35.34 1.34
N PRO A 78 -0.70 -34.20 1.43
CA PRO A 78 -1.31 -32.95 1.89
C PRO A 78 -2.29 -32.49 0.80
N GLY A 79 -3.58 -32.76 1.04
CA GLY A 79 -4.63 -32.40 0.11
C GLY A 79 -4.85 -30.89 0.08
N ARG A 80 -4.97 -30.33 -1.13
CA ARG A 80 -5.67 -29.10 -1.65
C ARG A 80 -5.85 -27.85 -0.75
N ARG A 81 -5.96 -27.97 0.57
CA ARG A 81 -6.09 -26.92 1.59
C ARG A 81 -4.94 -25.91 1.58
N TRP A 82 -3.72 -26.29 1.22
CA TRP A 82 -2.56 -25.39 1.25
C TRP A 82 -2.61 -24.28 0.21
N PHE A 83 -2.93 -24.61 -1.05
CA PHE A 83 -3.12 -23.59 -2.10
C PHE A 83 -4.24 -22.63 -1.71
N HIS A 84 -5.32 -23.11 -1.06
CA HIS A 84 -6.39 -22.24 -0.58
C HIS A 84 -6.00 -21.41 0.66
N GLY A 85 -5.11 -21.90 1.52
CA GLY A 85 -4.66 -21.19 2.72
C GLY A 85 -3.67 -20.06 2.45
N ILE A 86 -2.63 -20.31 1.63
CA ILE A 86 -1.63 -19.29 1.27
C ILE A 86 -2.22 -18.28 0.30
N LEU A 87 -2.81 -18.77 -0.80
CA LEU A 87 -3.42 -17.89 -1.78
C LEU A 87 -4.53 -17.08 -1.12
N GLY A 88 -5.30 -17.69 -0.19
CA GLY A 88 -6.31 -17.01 0.60
C GLY A 88 -5.74 -15.93 1.52
N THR A 89 -4.67 -16.20 2.27
CA THR A 89 -4.10 -15.24 3.23
C THR A 89 -3.39 -14.07 2.54
N ILE A 90 -2.52 -14.36 1.56
CA ILE A 90 -1.82 -13.32 0.80
C ILE A 90 -2.82 -12.49 -0.01
N PHE A 91 -3.79 -13.15 -0.65
CA PHE A 91 -4.86 -12.45 -1.36
C PHE A 91 -5.68 -11.58 -0.40
N LEU A 92 -6.10 -12.09 0.75
CA LEU A 92 -6.92 -11.33 1.69
C LEU A 92 -6.15 -10.14 2.27
N GLN A 93 -4.86 -10.30 2.56
CA GLN A 93 -4.01 -9.20 3.03
C GLN A 93 -3.83 -8.14 1.95
N ALA A 94 -3.42 -8.54 0.74
CA ALA A 94 -3.23 -7.62 -0.39
C ALA A 94 -4.55 -6.95 -0.80
N PHE A 95 -5.65 -7.71 -0.82
CA PHE A 95 -7.00 -7.22 -1.08
C PHE A 95 -7.40 -6.21 -0.02
N THR A 96 -7.30 -6.54 1.27
CA THR A 96 -7.70 -5.63 2.36
C THR A 96 -6.87 -4.35 2.34
N LEU A 97 -5.55 -4.46 2.16
CA LEU A 97 -4.66 -3.31 2.11
C LEU A 97 -4.96 -2.40 0.90
N THR A 98 -5.13 -2.99 -0.29
CA THR A 98 -5.44 -2.25 -1.52
C THR A 98 -6.85 -1.67 -1.47
N PHE A 99 -7.83 -2.44 -1.00
CA PHE A 99 -9.22 -2.02 -0.88
C PHE A 99 -9.38 -0.85 0.06
N LEU A 100 -8.73 -0.88 1.23
CA LEU A 100 -8.75 0.23 2.18
C LEU A 100 -7.98 1.44 1.66
N ALA A 101 -6.85 1.24 0.98
CA ALA A 101 -6.07 2.32 0.38
C ALA A 101 -6.85 3.06 -0.71
N GLU A 102 -7.61 2.32 -1.52
CA GLU A 102 -8.38 2.85 -2.65
C GLU A 102 -9.84 3.18 -2.27
N TRP A 103 -10.24 2.97 -1.01
CA TRP A 103 -11.64 3.12 -0.60
C TRP A 103 -12.10 4.56 -0.71
N GLY A 104 -13.06 4.81 -1.60
CA GLY A 104 -13.61 6.14 -1.83
C GLY A 104 -12.72 7.04 -2.70
N ASP A 105 -11.79 6.45 -3.46
CA ASP A 105 -11.01 7.21 -4.45
C ASP A 105 -11.89 7.76 -5.59
N ARG A 106 -11.42 8.86 -6.21
CA ARG A 106 -12.10 9.53 -7.33
C ARG A 106 -12.24 8.62 -8.55
N SER A 107 -11.34 7.66 -8.74
CA SER A 107 -11.47 6.64 -9.79
C SER A 107 -12.79 5.86 -9.67
N GLN A 108 -13.30 5.62 -8.45
CA GLN A 108 -14.56 4.90 -8.24
C GLN A 108 -15.77 5.67 -8.77
N ILE A 109 -15.87 6.97 -8.43
CA ILE A 109 -16.94 7.84 -8.93
C ILE A 109 -16.86 7.99 -10.45
N THR A 110 -15.64 8.15 -10.98
CA THR A 110 -15.39 8.25 -12.42
C THR A 110 -15.87 6.99 -13.14
N THR A 111 -15.59 5.81 -12.59
CA THR A 111 -16.02 4.52 -13.14
C THR A 111 -17.55 4.38 -13.13
N ILE A 112 -18.23 4.78 -12.05
CA ILE A 112 -19.69 4.76 -11.95
C ILE A 112 -20.32 5.69 -13.00
N VAL A 113 -19.80 6.91 -13.14
CA VAL A 113 -20.29 7.88 -14.13
C VAL A 113 -20.05 7.38 -15.56
N LEU A 114 -18.89 6.77 -15.82
CA LEU A 114 -18.57 6.22 -17.13
C LEU A 114 -19.47 5.03 -17.47
N ALA A 115 -19.69 4.11 -16.53
CA ALA A 115 -20.62 2.98 -16.70
C ALA A 115 -22.08 3.42 -16.88
N ALA A 116 -22.46 4.61 -16.38
CA ALA A 116 -23.78 5.18 -16.60
C ALA A 116 -23.95 5.82 -17.99
N ARG A 117 -22.85 6.13 -18.68
CA ARG A 117 -22.86 6.81 -20.01
C ARG A 117 -22.47 5.90 -21.17
N GLU A 118 -21.67 4.87 -20.92
CA GLU A 118 -21.07 3.97 -21.91
C GLU A 118 -21.47 2.51 -21.66
N ASP A 119 -21.03 1.59 -22.52
CA ASP A 119 -21.26 0.16 -22.33
C ASP A 119 -20.57 -0.36 -21.05
N VAL A 120 -21.38 -0.95 -20.16
CA VAL A 120 -20.94 -1.42 -18.84
C VAL A 120 -19.85 -2.49 -18.95
N ILE A 121 -19.94 -3.39 -19.93
CA ILE A 121 -18.95 -4.47 -20.12
C ILE A 121 -17.62 -3.86 -20.57
N GLY A 122 -17.65 -2.91 -21.49
CA GLY A 122 -16.48 -2.16 -21.94
C GLY A 122 -15.79 -1.42 -20.79
N VAL A 123 -16.56 -0.78 -19.90
CA VAL A 123 -16.02 -0.09 -18.71
C VAL A 123 -15.41 -1.06 -17.71
N ILE A 124 -16.05 -2.21 -17.46
CA ILE A 124 -15.52 -3.24 -16.56
C ILE A 124 -14.18 -3.77 -17.09
N ILE A 125 -14.12 -4.16 -18.37
CA ILE A 125 -12.91 -4.74 -18.97
C ILE A 125 -11.79 -3.69 -19.02
N GLY A 126 -12.09 -2.49 -19.51
CA GLY A 126 -11.12 -1.39 -19.62
C GLY A 126 -10.58 -0.96 -18.25
N GLY A 127 -11.46 -0.78 -17.27
CA GLY A 127 -11.08 -0.42 -15.90
C GLY A 127 -10.24 -1.52 -15.24
N THR A 128 -10.63 -2.79 -15.39
CA THR A 128 -9.87 -3.92 -14.85
C THR A 128 -8.47 -4.01 -15.47
N LEU A 129 -8.36 -3.89 -16.80
CA LEU A 129 -7.06 -3.92 -17.48
C LEU A 129 -6.18 -2.72 -17.10
N GLY A 130 -6.75 -1.52 -17.06
CA GLY A 130 -6.03 -0.31 -16.66
C GLY A 130 -5.48 -0.42 -15.24
N HIS A 131 -6.31 -0.83 -14.28
CA HIS A 131 -5.87 -1.05 -12.89
C HIS A 131 -4.84 -2.18 -12.79
N ALA A 132 -5.03 -3.30 -13.51
CA ALA A 132 -4.07 -4.40 -13.50
C ALA A 132 -2.68 -3.96 -13.97
N ILE A 133 -2.61 -3.14 -15.03
CA ILE A 133 -1.35 -2.58 -15.53
C ILE A 133 -0.74 -1.62 -14.52
N CYS A 134 -1.53 -0.69 -13.98
CA CYS A 134 -1.06 0.29 -13.00
C CYS A 134 -0.50 -0.40 -11.75
N THR A 135 -1.25 -1.36 -11.18
CA THR A 135 -0.81 -2.15 -10.02
C THR A 135 0.41 -2.98 -10.34
N GLY A 136 0.46 -3.62 -11.53
CA GLY A 136 1.64 -4.38 -11.96
C GLY A 136 2.90 -3.52 -12.02
N ILE A 137 2.80 -2.32 -12.60
CA ILE A 137 3.91 -1.35 -12.64
C ILE A 137 4.28 -0.90 -11.23
N ALA A 138 3.32 -0.60 -10.36
CA ALA A 138 3.57 -0.18 -9.00
C ALA A 138 4.31 -1.25 -8.18
N VAL A 139 3.92 -2.53 -8.32
CA VAL A 139 4.58 -3.66 -7.63
C VAL A 139 6.00 -3.88 -8.15
N LEU A 140 6.19 -3.90 -9.47
CA LEU A 140 7.51 -4.09 -10.08
C LEU A 140 8.44 -2.92 -9.78
N GLY A 141 7.96 -1.69 -9.95
CA GLY A 141 8.68 -0.46 -9.63
C GLY A 141 9.01 -0.37 -8.15
N GLY A 142 8.04 -0.68 -7.28
CA GLY A 142 8.23 -0.73 -5.83
C GLY A 142 9.31 -1.72 -5.41
N ARG A 143 9.36 -2.92 -6.02
CA ARG A 143 10.43 -3.89 -5.78
C ARG A 143 11.81 -3.34 -6.15
N ILE A 144 11.94 -2.72 -7.32
CA ILE A 144 13.22 -2.14 -7.78
C ILE A 144 13.65 -1.00 -6.86
N VAL A 145 12.72 -0.11 -6.50
CA VAL A 145 12.98 1.01 -5.59
C VAL A 145 13.40 0.51 -4.22
N ALA A 146 12.70 -0.47 -3.65
CA ALA A 146 13.03 -1.05 -2.34
C ALA A 146 14.43 -1.70 -2.30
N GLN A 147 14.89 -2.26 -3.43
CA GLN A 147 16.21 -2.88 -3.52
C GLN A 147 17.36 -1.91 -3.83
N LYS A 148 17.05 -0.68 -4.26
CA LYS A 148 18.05 0.28 -4.76
C LYS A 148 18.13 1.57 -3.97
N ILE A 149 17.06 1.93 -3.26
CA ILE A 149 16.96 3.17 -2.48
C ILE A 149 16.87 2.80 -1.01
N SER A 150 17.78 3.33 -0.18
CA SER A 150 17.74 3.09 1.26
C SER A 150 16.51 3.73 1.89
N VAL A 151 15.97 3.08 2.93
CA VAL A 151 14.85 3.59 3.74
C VAL A 151 15.14 5.02 4.20
N ARG A 152 16.37 5.30 4.63
CA ARG A 152 16.85 6.63 4.99
C ARG A 152 16.60 7.68 3.90
N THR A 153 16.92 7.35 2.65
CA THR A 153 16.74 8.27 1.51
C THR A 153 15.26 8.54 1.26
N VAL A 154 14.43 7.50 1.31
CA VAL A 154 12.98 7.63 1.17
C VAL A 154 12.39 8.51 2.27
N THR A 155 12.81 8.30 3.52
CA THR A 155 12.35 9.08 4.68
C THR A 155 12.79 10.55 4.58
N LEU A 156 14.03 10.83 4.19
CA LEU A 156 14.50 12.21 4.00
C LEU A 156 13.75 12.91 2.86
N ILE A 157 13.61 12.27 1.70
CA ILE A 157 12.88 12.83 0.56
C ILE A 157 11.42 13.08 0.94
N GLY A 158 10.77 12.11 1.59
CA GLY A 158 9.39 12.25 2.08
C GLY A 158 9.25 13.43 3.05
N GLY A 159 10.22 13.60 3.96
CA GLY A 159 10.27 14.75 4.86
C GLY A 159 10.35 16.09 4.12
N VAL A 160 11.23 16.20 3.12
CA VAL A 160 11.34 17.40 2.26
C VAL A 160 10.03 17.66 1.51
N VAL A 161 9.43 16.64 0.90
CA VAL A 161 8.18 16.76 0.16
C VAL A 161 7.04 17.24 1.06
N PHE A 162 6.93 16.72 2.28
CA PHE A 162 5.95 17.20 3.24
C PHE A 162 6.18 18.66 3.65
N LEU A 163 7.43 19.08 3.84
CA LEU A 163 7.73 20.50 4.09
C LEU A 163 7.37 21.38 2.90
N VAL A 164 7.61 20.93 1.67
CA VAL A 164 7.20 21.66 0.46
C VAL A 164 5.68 21.79 0.42
N PHE A 165 4.93 20.74 0.75
CA PHE A 165 3.46 20.83 0.85
C PHE A 165 2.99 21.74 1.98
N ALA A 166 3.68 21.74 3.13
CA ALA A 166 3.36 22.65 4.22
C ALA A 166 3.61 24.12 3.82
N LEU A 167 4.70 24.39 3.11
CA LEU A 167 5.05 25.71 2.62
C LEU A 167 4.10 26.16 1.51
N SER A 168 3.79 25.30 0.53
CA SER A 168 2.82 25.64 -0.52
C SER A 168 1.44 25.88 0.06
N ALA A 169 1.03 25.07 1.05
CA ALA A 169 -0.19 25.25 1.81
C ALA A 169 -0.13 26.40 2.83
N PHE A 170 1.01 27.06 3.02
CA PHE A 170 1.09 28.27 3.84
C PHE A 170 1.14 29.53 2.98
N LEU A 171 1.86 29.45 1.85
CA LEU A 171 2.15 30.56 0.94
C LEU A 171 1.03 30.83 -0.07
N LEU A 172 0.13 29.88 -0.34
CA LEU A 172 -1.05 30.09 -1.17
C LEU A 172 -2.26 30.42 -0.28
N PRO A 173 -2.46 31.67 0.18
CA PRO A 173 -3.62 31.98 1.00
C PRO A 173 -4.91 31.60 0.27
N VAL A 174 -5.78 30.84 0.96
CA VAL A 174 -7.16 30.45 0.55
C VAL A 174 -8.07 31.63 0.18
N HIS A 175 -7.58 32.87 0.20
CA HIS A 175 -8.37 34.05 -0.14
C HIS A 175 -8.74 34.16 -1.62
N ASP A 176 -8.08 33.41 -2.52
CA ASP A 176 -8.27 33.47 -3.98
C ASP A 176 -8.88 32.19 -4.61
N ILE A 177 -9.59 31.35 -3.83
CA ILE A 177 -10.34 30.16 -4.33
C ILE A 177 -11.79 30.15 -3.84
#